data_AF-Q48CL8-F1
#
_entry.id   AF-Q48CL8-F1
#
_cell.length_a   1.000
_cell.length_b   1.000
_cell.length_c   1.000
_cell.angle_alpha   90.00
_cell.angle_beta   90.00
_cell.angle_gamma   90.00
#
_symmetry.space_group_name_H-M   'P 1'
#
loop_
_entity.id
_entity.type
_entity.pdbx_description
1 polymer ?
#
loop_
_entity_poly.entity_id
_entity_poly.type
_entity_poly.pdbx_seq_one_letter_code
_entity_poly.pdbx_strand_id
1 'polypeptide(L)'
;MALPWSYPLIGLECWPPKNDGCSRMHIQLNGEPFELPDGETVAALLTRLDLAGRRVAVELNLDIVPRSQHAATVLSEGDQVEVVHAIGGG
;
A
#
# COMPACT_ATOMS: atom_id res chain seq x y z
N MET A 1 27.87 26.65 29.59
CA MET A 1 28.44 25.36 30.03
C MET A 1 27.59 24.87 31.20
N ALA A 2 26.59 24.04 30.92
CA ALA A 2 25.55 23.51 31.83
C ALA A 2 24.43 22.95 30.92
N LEU A 3 23.75 21.82 31.13
CA LEU A 3 23.68 20.84 32.22
C LEU A 3 22.91 19.59 31.66
N PRO A 4 22.73 18.50 32.43
CA PRO A 4 22.56 17.13 31.98
C PRO A 4 21.10 16.75 31.72
N TRP A 5 20.87 15.81 30.81
CA TRP A 5 19.51 15.39 30.46
C TRP A 5 19.04 14.30 31.44
N SER A 6 18.34 14.71 32.51
CA SER A 6 17.46 13.85 33.29
C SER A 6 16.08 13.83 32.64
N TYR A 7 15.67 12.68 32.10
CA TYR A 7 14.28 12.44 31.72
C TYR A 7 13.64 11.50 32.74
N PRO A 8 12.51 11.90 33.36
CA PRO A 8 11.77 11.01 34.26
C PRO A 8 11.04 9.95 33.42
N LEU A 9 11.12 8.71 33.88
CA LEU A 9 10.27 7.60 33.47
C LEU A 9 8.83 7.94 33.86
N ILE A 10 7.92 8.20 32.91
CA ILE A 10 6.45 7.96 32.93
C ILE A 10 5.87 8.54 31.62
N GLY A 11 5.18 7.72 30.82
CA GLY A 11 4.20 8.19 29.83
C GLY A 11 4.58 8.11 28.34
N LEU A 12 4.44 6.93 27.75
CA LEU A 12 3.72 6.62 26.48
C LEU A 12 3.67 7.64 25.31
N GLU A 13 4.72 8.41 25.04
CA GLU A 13 4.83 9.19 23.80
C GLU A 13 6.12 8.78 23.07
N CYS A 14 6.02 7.79 22.18
CA CYS A 14 7.12 7.45 21.28
C CYS A 14 7.35 8.61 20.29
N TRP A 15 8.35 9.45 20.54
CA TRP A 15 8.94 10.40 19.58
C TRP A 15 10.47 10.34 19.71
N PRO A 16 11.24 10.19 18.62
CA PRO A 16 11.22 10.99 17.38
C PRO A 16 10.26 10.44 16.32
N PRO A 17 9.92 11.20 15.25
CA PRO A 17 9.21 10.59 14.14
C PRO A 17 10.13 9.49 13.64
N LYS A 18 9.65 8.25 13.61
CA LYS A 18 10.39 7.23 12.91
C LYS A 18 10.42 7.71 11.45
N ASN A 19 11.60 8.10 10.96
CA ASN A 19 11.86 8.00 9.54
C ASN A 19 11.80 6.51 9.24
N ASP A 20 10.58 6.02 9.05
CA ASP A 20 10.33 4.74 8.42
C ASP A 20 10.91 4.90 7.03
N GLY A 21 12.06 4.28 6.75
CA GLY A 21 12.67 4.28 5.41
C GLY A 21 11.82 3.57 4.34
N CYS A 22 10.50 3.47 4.53
CA CYS A 22 9.55 3.13 3.50
C CYS A 22 9.35 4.39 2.65
N SER A 23 10.18 4.53 1.63
CA SER A 23 9.87 5.40 0.51
C SER A 23 8.44 5.10 0.06
N ARG A 24 7.62 6.13 -0.15
CA ARG A 24 6.23 5.99 -0.58
C ARG A 24 6.17 6.27 -2.07
N MET A 25 5.30 5.55 -2.75
CA MET A 25 4.99 5.76 -4.15
C MET A 25 3.54 6.17 -4.36
N HIS A 26 3.32 6.91 -5.44
CA HIS A 26 2.03 7.31 -5.94
C HIS A 26 1.66 6.49 -7.16
N ILE A 27 0.48 5.89 -7.12
CA ILE A 27 -0.16 5.22 -8.26
C ILE A 27 -1.47 5.93 -8.59
N GLN A 28 -2.05 5.60 -9.74
CA GLN A 28 -3.45 5.89 -10.03
C GLN A 28 -4.28 4.64 -9.73
N LEU A 29 -5.22 4.73 -8.80
CA LEU A 29 -6.14 3.66 -8.44
C LEU A 29 -7.55 4.05 -8.86
N ASN A 30 -8.14 3.35 -9.82
CA ASN A 30 -9.47 3.65 -10.37
C ASN A 30 -9.61 5.11 -10.85
N GLY A 31 -8.56 5.64 -11.50
CA GLY A 31 -8.47 7.04 -11.93
C GLY A 31 -8.15 8.07 -10.83
N GLU A 32 -8.03 7.66 -9.56
CA GLU A 32 -7.73 8.58 -8.45
C GLU A 32 -6.29 8.40 -7.93
N PRO A 33 -5.57 9.48 -7.57
CA PRO A 33 -4.22 9.37 -7.02
C PRO A 33 -4.25 8.66 -5.67
N PHE A 34 -3.39 7.65 -5.51
CA PHE A 34 -3.33 6.83 -4.31
C PHE A 34 -1.89 6.58 -3.87
N GLU A 35 -1.65 6.69 -2.56
CA GLU A 35 -0.31 6.57 -1.98
C GLU A 35 -0.15 5.23 -1.24
N LEU A 36 0.98 4.57 -1.47
CA LEU A 36 1.33 3.28 -0.89
C LEU A 36 2.84 3.17 -0.63
N PRO A 37 3.26 2.33 0.32
CA PRO A 37 4.67 2.02 0.50
C PRO A 37 5.32 1.46 -0.78
N ASP A 38 6.59 1.78 -1.01
CA ASP A 38 7.38 1.17 -2.08
C ASP A 38 7.48 -0.34 -1.89
N GLY A 39 7.46 -1.07 -3.02
CA GLY A 39 7.57 -2.53 -3.03
C GLY A 39 6.31 -3.27 -2.58
N GLU A 40 5.19 -2.57 -2.41
CA GLU A 40 3.88 -3.17 -2.19
C GLU A 40 3.42 -4.00 -3.40
N THR A 41 2.60 -5.01 -3.12
CA THR A 41 2.06 -5.90 -4.16
C THR A 41 0.58 -5.62 -4.40
N VAL A 42 0.07 -6.10 -5.54
CA VAL A 42 -1.37 -6.05 -5.84
C VAL A 42 -2.20 -6.71 -4.72
N ALA A 43 -1.76 -7.83 -4.16
CA ALA A 43 -2.44 -8.50 -3.07
C ALA A 43 -2.48 -7.67 -1.78
N ALA A 44 -1.38 -6.99 -1.46
CA ALA A 44 -1.30 -6.12 -0.29
C ALA A 44 -2.18 -4.87 -0.47
N LEU A 45 -2.19 -4.26 -1.66
CA LEU A 45 -3.14 -3.22 -2.04
C LEU A 45 -4.59 -3.66 -1.84
N LEU A 46 -4.99 -4.82 -2.38
CA LEU A 46 -6.34 -5.36 -2.20
C LEU A 46 -6.70 -5.59 -0.73
N THR A 47 -5.73 -5.99 0.09
CA THR A 47 -5.90 -6.14 1.54
C THR A 47 -6.15 -4.79 2.22
N ARG A 48 -5.40 -3.75 1.85
CA ARG A 48 -5.59 -2.38 2.36
C ARG A 48 -6.95 -1.80 1.98
N LEU A 49 -7.47 -2.17 0.82
CA LEU A 49 -8.79 -1.75 0.34
C LEU A 49 -9.95 -2.58 0.93
N ASP A 50 -9.67 -3.55 1.81
CA ASP A 50 -10.65 -4.52 2.33
C ASP A 50 -11.36 -5.30 1.19
N LEU A 51 -10.62 -5.53 0.11
CA LEU A 51 -11.04 -6.28 -1.08
C LEU A 51 -10.37 -7.66 -1.16
N ALA A 52 -9.51 -8.00 -0.21
CA ALA A 52 -8.89 -9.31 -0.12
C ALA A 52 -9.98 -10.41 -0.11
N GLY A 53 -9.76 -11.44 -0.92
CA GLY A 53 -10.71 -12.56 -1.00
C GLY A 53 -11.93 -12.32 -1.89
N ARG A 54 -12.32 -11.06 -2.17
CA ARG A 54 -13.50 -10.74 -2.99
C ARG A 54 -13.31 -11.13 -4.46
N ARG A 55 -14.43 -11.26 -5.20
CA ARG A 55 -14.44 -11.48 -6.65
C ARG A 55 -14.19 -10.16 -7.38
N VAL A 56 -12.92 -9.77 -7.43
CA VAL A 56 -12.47 -8.58 -8.16
C VAL A 56 -11.50 -9.01 -9.26
N ALA A 57 -11.53 -8.31 -10.38
CA ALA A 57 -10.50 -8.33 -11.40
C ALA A 57 -9.60 -7.11 -11.18
N VAL A 58 -8.29 -7.30 -11.36
CA VAL A 58 -7.30 -6.23 -11.27
C VAL A 58 -6.63 -6.09 -12.62
N GLU A 59 -6.58 -4.86 -13.12
CA GLU A 59 -5.81 -4.47 -14.29
C GLU A 59 -4.69 -3.54 -13.84
N LEU A 60 -3.47 -3.79 -14.33
CA LEU A 60 -2.27 -3.01 -14.08
C LEU A 60 -1.74 -2.51 -15.42
N ASN A 61 -1.72 -1.20 -15.63
CA ASN A 61 -1.23 -0.57 -16.86
C ASN A 61 -1.84 -1.16 -18.15
N LEU A 62 -3.16 -1.38 -18.15
CA LEU A 62 -3.92 -2.01 -19.24
C LEU A 62 -3.69 -3.53 -19.43
N ASP A 63 -3.01 -4.18 -18.49
CA ASP A 63 -2.82 -5.64 -18.47
C ASP A 63 -3.57 -6.30 -17.31
N ILE A 64 -4.31 -7.37 -17.57
CA ILE A 64 -5.11 -8.07 -16.56
C ILE A 64 -4.18 -8.94 -15.72
N VAL A 65 -4.08 -8.64 -14.42
CA VAL A 65 -3.29 -9.42 -13.48
C VAL A 65 -4.13 -10.58 -12.94
N PRO A 66 -3.80 -11.85 -13.25
CA PRO A 66 -4.53 -13.01 -12.72
C PRO A 66 -4.42 -13.07 -11.19
N ARG A 67 -5.46 -13.56 -10.52
CA ARG A 67 -5.49 -13.68 -9.05
C ARG A 67 -4.31 -14.47 -8.46
N SER A 68 -3.80 -15.46 -9.18
CA SER A 68 -2.63 -16.23 -8.77
C SER A 68 -1.33 -15.41 -8.76
N GLN A 69 -1.27 -14.31 -9.50
CA GLN A 69 -0.11 -13.44 -9.61
C GLN A 69 -0.19 -12.22 -8.68
N HIS A 70 -1.35 -11.90 -8.09
CA HIS A 70 -1.53 -10.72 -7.24
C HIS A 70 -0.48 -10.61 -6.12
N ALA A 71 -0.03 -11.73 -5.54
CA ALA A 71 0.97 -11.73 -4.47
C ALA A 71 2.42 -11.57 -4.98
N ALA A 72 2.68 -11.81 -6.26
CA ALA A 72 4.00 -11.69 -6.88
C ALA A 72 4.18 -10.40 -7.68
N THR A 73 3.07 -9.79 -8.12
CA THR A 73 3.08 -8.52 -8.85
C THR A 73 3.32 -7.36 -7.89
N VAL A 74 4.53 -6.80 -7.96
CA VAL A 74 4.95 -5.60 -7.24
C VAL A 74 4.52 -4.36 -8.03
N LEU A 75 3.95 -3.39 -7.34
CA LEU A 75 3.56 -2.09 -7.89
C LEU A 75 4.75 -1.13 -7.87
N SER A 76 4.76 -0.19 -8.82
CA SER A 76 5.80 0.83 -8.98
C SER A 76 5.19 2.24 -9.06
N GLU A 77 6.02 3.25 -8.81
CA GLU A 77 5.66 4.66 -8.97
C GLU A 77 5.04 4.93 -10.35
N GLY A 78 3.89 5.60 -10.36
CA GLY A 78 3.16 6.00 -11.55
C GLY A 78 2.30 4.93 -12.19
N ASP A 79 2.26 3.70 -11.65
CA ASP A 79 1.41 2.62 -12.17
C ASP A 79 -0.07 3.00 -12.13
N GLN A 80 -0.83 2.48 -13.10
CA GLN A 80 -2.28 2.61 -13.17
C GLN A 80 -2.91 1.27 -12.80
N VAL A 81 -3.69 1.26 -11.73
CA VAL A 81 -4.36 0.08 -11.20
C VAL A 81 -5.86 0.29 -11.24
N GLU A 82 -6.56 -0.57 -11.95
CA GLU A 82 -8.03 -0.59 -11.99
C GLU A 82 -8.53 -1.84 -11.28
N VAL A 83 -9.40 -1.67 -10.29
CA VAL A 83 -10.01 -2.74 -9.51
C VAL A 83 -11.51 -2.75 -9.77
N VAL A 84 -11.95 -3.69 -10.58
CA VAL A 84 -13.36 -3.83 -10.97
C VAL A 84 -13.98 -5.09 -10.38
N HIS A 85 -15.27 -5.05 -10.08
CA HIS A 85 -16.00 -6.25 -9.67
C HIS A 85 -16.09 -7.22 -10.85
N ALA A 86 -15.61 -8.45 -10.65
CA ALA A 86 -15.67 -9.46 -11.70
C ALA A 86 -17.13 -9.91 -11.89
N ILE A 87 -17.73 -9.55 -13.02
CA ILE A 87 -19.06 -10.02 -13.44
C ILE A 87 -18.90 -11.40 -14.08
N GLY A 88 -18.46 -12.39 -13.28
CA GLY A 88 -18.36 -13.78 -13.72
C GLY A 88 -19.71 -14.48 -13.58
N GLY A 89 -20.50 -14.47 -14.65
CA GLY A 89 -21.59 -15.42 -14.87
C GLY A 89 -21.05 -16.86 -14.96
N GLY A 90 -21.85 -17.82 -14.49
CA GLY A 90 -21.52 -19.25 -14.52
C GLY A 90 -21.50 -19.84 -15.92
#